data_AF-K2F2J3-F1
#
_entry.id   AF-K2F2J3-F1
#
_cell.length_a   1.000
_cell.length_b   1.000
_cell.length_c   1.000
_cell.angle_alpha   90.00
_cell.angle_beta   90.00
_cell.angle_gamma   90.00
#
_symmetry.space_group_name_H-M   'P 1'
#
loop_
_entity.id
_entity.type
_entity.pdbx_description
1 polymer ?
#
loop_
_entity_poly.entity_id
_entity_poly.type
_entity_poly.pdbx_seq_one_letter_code
_entity_poly.pdbx_strand_id
1 'polypeptide(L)'
;MVSYLHLPIVVLCFFLLLAMWRFWACIDRMGFTREVGKRAPSMIHGDILAAVFSIMPFLIAAVDWLGVPLPRQPAPISPLLAVVLSGGCLGACVFILRNSGERFAGHWAGTRESALRTVAALRIIDAVELAHAMNYVQAHEAHATRSRGHVIDAEVQEVRK
;
A
#
# COMPACT_ATOMS: atom_id res chain seq x y z
N MET A 1 -17.65 -23.56 25.63
CA MET A 1 -16.42 -23.29 26.40
C MET A 1 -15.65 -22.22 25.66
N VAL A 2 -15.26 -21.13 26.33
CA VAL A 2 -14.51 -20.03 25.70
C VAL A 2 -13.14 -20.55 25.27
N SER A 3 -12.87 -20.57 23.96
CA SER A 3 -11.56 -20.99 23.45
C SER A 3 -10.58 -19.83 23.57
N TYR A 4 -9.56 -19.97 24.40
CA TYR A 4 -8.48 -18.99 24.54
C TYR A 4 -7.39 -19.13 23.46
N LEU A 5 -7.51 -20.10 22.56
CA LEU A 5 -6.54 -20.34 21.49
C LEU A 5 -6.41 -19.16 20.50
N HIS A 6 -7.44 -18.31 20.43
CA HIS A 6 -7.49 -17.14 19.55
C HIS A 6 -6.81 -15.89 20.11
N LEU A 7 -6.60 -15.82 21.43
CA LEU A 7 -5.98 -14.66 22.10
C LEU A 7 -4.66 -14.20 21.46
N PRO A 8 -3.66 -15.08 21.21
CA PRO A 8 -2.39 -14.63 20.64
C PRO A 8 -2.54 -14.07 19.23
N ILE A 9 -3.44 -14.64 18.42
CA ILE A 9 -3.71 -14.18 17.05
C ILE A 9 -4.35 -12.79 17.10
N VAL A 10 -5.36 -12.61 17.96
CA VAL A 10 -6.05 -11.32 18.15
C VAL A 10 -5.08 -10.24 18.65
N VAL A 11 -4.22 -10.58 19.61
CA VAL A 11 -3.18 -9.66 20.11
C VAL A 11 -2.24 -9.24 18.99
N LEU A 12 -1.79 -10.18 18.15
CA LEU A 12 -0.88 -9.88 17.05
C LEU A 12 -1.55 -9.01 15.97
N CYS A 13 -2.81 -9.31 15.62
CA CYS A 13 -3.63 -8.47 14.74
C CYS A 13 -3.86 -7.06 15.31
N PHE A 14 -4.02 -6.93 16.62
CA PHE A 14 -4.15 -5.62 17.29
C PHE A 14 -2.88 -4.79 17.13
N PHE A 15 -1.70 -5.39 17.36
CA PHE A 15 -0.42 -4.70 17.18
C PHE A 15 -0.19 -4.25 15.73
N LEU A 16 -0.57 -5.07 14.74
CA LEU A 16 -0.49 -4.72 13.32
C LEU A 16 -1.39 -3.52 12.98
N LEU A 17 -2.65 -3.54 13.43
CA LEU A 17 -3.57 -2.42 13.24
C LEU A 17 -3.06 -1.14 13.91
N LEU A 18 -2.54 -1.26 15.14
CA LEU A 18 -1.98 -0.13 15.88
C LEU A 18 -0.76 0.47 15.17
N ALA A 19 0.14 -0.38 14.65
CA ALA A 19 1.31 0.07 13.89
C ALA A 19 0.90 0.82 12.62
N MET A 20 -0.09 0.30 11.89
CA MET A 20 -0.62 0.92 10.68
C MET A 20 -1.33 2.23 10.96
N TRP A 21 -2.18 2.27 11.99
CA TRP A 21 -2.84 3.50 12.43
C TRP A 21 -1.83 4.57 12.83
N ARG A 22 -0.78 4.20 13.56
CA ARG A 22 0.25 5.13 14.01
C ARG A 22 1.08 5.69 12.85
N PHE A 23 1.34 4.89 11.83
CA PHE A 23 1.98 5.34 10.59
C PHE A 23 1.13 6.40 9.88
N TRP A 24 -0.14 6.10 9.66
CA TRP A 24 -1.07 7.02 9.01
C TRP A 24 -1.33 8.29 9.83
N ALA A 25 -1.44 8.18 11.16
CA ALA A 25 -1.56 9.33 12.05
C ALA A 25 -0.31 10.24 12.01
N CYS A 26 0.88 9.67 11.82
CA CYS A 26 2.10 10.46 11.63
C CYS A 26 2.09 11.20 10.29
N ILE A 27 1.67 10.55 9.20
CA ILE A 27 1.55 11.18 7.87
C ILE A 27 0.50 12.30 7.89
N ASP A 28 -0.64 12.07 8.56
CA ASP A 28 -1.72 13.04 8.72
C ASP A 28 -1.27 14.27 9.51
N ARG A 29 -0.58 14.06 10.64
CA ARG A 29 0.02 15.16 11.41
C ARG A 29 1.06 15.97 10.63
N MET A 30 1.67 15.39 9.60
CA MET A 30 2.62 16.09 8.73
C MET A 30 1.95 16.73 7.50
N GLY A 31 0.64 16.53 7.30
CA GLY A 31 -0.12 17.11 6.19
C GLY A 31 0.13 16.47 4.82
N PHE A 32 0.83 15.32 4.76
CA PHE A 32 1.22 14.67 3.50
C PHE A 32 0.24 13.59 3.02
N THR A 33 -0.90 13.38 3.68
CA THR A 33 -1.86 12.31 3.35
C THR A 33 -2.35 12.40 1.91
N ARG A 34 -2.68 13.60 1.44
CA ARG A 34 -3.17 13.81 0.07
C ARG A 34 -2.08 13.65 -0.99
N GLU A 35 -0.83 13.96 -0.65
CA GLU A 35 0.33 13.81 -1.55
C GLU A 35 0.70 12.32 -1.71
N VAL A 36 0.77 11.59 -0.59
CA VAL A 36 1.03 10.16 -0.57
C VAL A 36 -0.08 9.39 -1.29
N GLY A 37 -1.34 9.75 -1.07
CA GLY A 37 -2.46 9.06 -1.71
C GLY A 37 -2.58 9.27 -3.21
N LYS A 38 -2.13 10.42 -3.73
CA LYS A 38 -2.05 10.65 -5.18
C LYS A 38 -0.87 9.92 -5.83
N ARG A 39 0.26 9.83 -5.13
CA ARG A 39 1.51 9.29 -5.68
C ARG A 39 1.65 7.78 -5.54
N ALA A 40 1.01 7.16 -4.54
CA ALA A 40 1.11 5.73 -4.30
C ALA A 40 -0.26 5.12 -3.95
N PRO A 41 -1.21 5.05 -4.91
CA PRO A 41 -2.54 4.50 -4.65
C PRO A 41 -2.47 3.01 -4.27
N SER A 42 -1.57 2.23 -4.86
CA SER A 42 -1.39 0.79 -4.55
C SER A 42 -1.03 0.54 -3.09
N MET A 43 -0.31 1.47 -2.47
CA MET A 43 0.09 1.42 -1.07
C MET A 43 -1.11 1.58 -0.13
N ILE A 44 -2.01 2.53 -0.44
CA ILE A 44 -3.26 2.73 0.31
C ILE A 44 -4.15 1.49 0.18
N HIS A 45 -4.29 0.96 -1.03
CA HIS A 45 -5.12 -0.23 -1.26
C HIS A 45 -4.58 -1.45 -0.53
N GLY A 46 -3.25 -1.63 -0.51
CA GLY A 46 -2.59 -2.70 0.25
C GLY A 46 -2.83 -2.59 1.76
N ASP A 47 -2.66 -1.38 2.33
CA ASP A 47 -2.88 -1.12 3.74
C ASP A 47 -4.37 -1.31 4.13
N ILE A 48 -5.31 -0.86 3.30
CA ILE A 48 -6.75 -1.07 3.51
C ILE A 48 -7.09 -2.56 3.48
N LEU A 49 -6.58 -3.30 2.49
CA LEU A 49 -6.83 -4.73 2.37
C LEU A 49 -6.26 -5.49 3.56
N ALA A 50 -5.04 -5.14 3.99
CA ALA A 50 -4.44 -5.68 5.19
C ALA A 50 -5.23 -5.34 6.46
N ALA A 51 -5.78 -4.12 6.56
CA ALA A 51 -6.65 -3.73 7.68
C ALA A 51 -7.88 -4.64 7.76
N VAL A 52 -8.55 -4.87 6.62
CA VAL A 52 -9.73 -5.73 6.53
C VAL A 52 -9.38 -7.15 6.99
N PHE A 53 -8.29 -7.72 6.48
CA PHE A 53 -7.85 -9.06 6.90
C PHE A 53 -7.44 -9.12 8.37
N SER A 54 -6.90 -8.03 8.94
CA SER A 54 -6.53 -7.96 10.36
C SER A 54 -7.75 -7.77 11.28
N ILE A 55 -8.86 -7.24 10.78
CA ILE A 55 -10.12 -7.10 11.54
C ILE A 55 -10.89 -8.43 11.60
N MET A 56 -10.82 -9.26 10.55
CA MET A 56 -11.56 -10.52 10.48
C MET A 56 -11.35 -11.46 11.69
N PRO A 57 -10.11 -11.67 12.21
CA PRO A 57 -9.88 -12.46 13.42
C PRO A 57 -10.61 -11.96 14.66
N PHE A 58 -10.84 -10.65 14.80
CA PHE A 58 -11.63 -10.10 15.91
C PHE A 58 -13.10 -10.49 15.81
N LEU A 59 -13.66 -10.45 14.59
CA LEU A 59 -15.04 -10.85 14.34
C LEU A 59 -15.21 -12.36 14.59
N ILE A 60 -14.27 -13.17 14.12
CA ILE A 60 -14.27 -14.63 14.33
C ILE A 60 -14.18 -14.94 15.83
N ALA A 61 -13.29 -14.28 16.57
CA ALA A 61 -13.15 -14.45 18.01
C ALA A 61 -14.42 -14.01 18.77
N ALA A 62 -15.05 -12.91 18.37
CA ALA A 62 -16.31 -12.45 18.97
C ALA A 62 -17.44 -13.47 18.77
N VAL A 63 -17.57 -14.04 17.56
CA VAL A 63 -18.58 -15.08 17.27
C VAL A 63 -18.33 -16.35 18.07
N ASP A 64 -17.07 -16.78 18.19
CA ASP A 64 -16.66 -17.95 18.99
C ASP A 64 -16.96 -17.76 20.48
N TRP A 65 -16.66 -16.59 21.04
CA TRP A 65 -16.91 -16.28 22.45
C TRP A 65 -18.38 -16.07 22.79
N LEU A 66 -19.14 -15.44 21.88
CA LEU A 66 -20.58 -15.25 22.05
C LEU A 66 -21.37 -16.54 21.78
N GLY A 67 -20.72 -17.56 21.20
CA GLY A 67 -21.37 -18.83 20.87
C GLY A 67 -22.49 -18.70 19.83
N VAL A 68 -22.44 -17.65 18.99
CA VAL A 68 -23.49 -17.36 18.01
C VAL A 68 -23.38 -18.33 16.85
N PRO A 69 -24.42 -19.12 16.53
CA PRO A 69 -24.41 -20.01 15.37
C PRO A 69 -24.48 -19.19 14.08
N LEU A 70 -23.73 -19.62 13.06
CA LEU A 70 -23.82 -19.00 11.73
C LEU A 70 -25.22 -19.22 11.13
N PRO A 71 -25.72 -18.28 10.31
CA PRO A 71 -26.98 -18.45 9.62
C PRO A 71 -26.94 -19.73 8.77
N ARG A 72 -27.90 -20.63 9.00
CA ARG A 72 -28.01 -22.01 8.44
C ARG A 72 -27.21 -23.12 9.13
N GLN A 73 -26.56 -22.89 10.27
CA GLN A 73 -25.91 -23.96 11.04
C GLN A 73 -26.51 -24.14 12.44
N PRO A 74 -26.79 -25.38 12.88
CA PRO A 74 -27.39 -25.66 14.19
C PRO A 74 -26.37 -25.67 15.34
N ALA A 75 -25.06 -25.69 15.04
CA ALA A 75 -23.99 -25.75 16.03
C ALA A 75 -22.98 -24.60 15.83
N PRO A 76 -22.36 -24.10 16.91
CA PRO A 76 -21.27 -23.14 16.82
C PRO A 76 -20.07 -23.72 16.07
N ILE A 77 -19.27 -22.85 15.44
CA ILE A 77 -18.05 -23.23 14.71
C ILE A 77 -17.11 -24.01 15.63
N SER A 78 -16.44 -25.04 15.10
CA SER A 78 -15.42 -25.75 15.86
C SER A 78 -14.24 -24.82 16.16
N PRO A 79 -13.73 -24.78 17.40
CA PRO A 79 -12.68 -23.84 17.80
C PRO A 79 -11.40 -24.00 16.99
N LEU A 80 -11.11 -25.21 16.50
CA LEU A 80 -9.99 -25.49 15.60
C LEU A 80 -10.17 -24.83 14.23
N LEU A 81 -11.36 -24.93 13.63
CA LEU A 81 -11.66 -24.31 12.33
C LEU A 81 -11.58 -22.78 12.43
N ALA A 82 -12.09 -22.22 13.51
CA ALA A 82 -11.97 -20.80 13.78
C ALA A 82 -10.48 -20.37 13.85
N VAL A 83 -9.62 -21.13 14.56
CA VAL A 83 -8.18 -20.80 14.67
C VAL A 83 -7.49 -20.86 13.31
N VAL A 84 -7.83 -21.84 12.46
CA VAL A 84 -7.28 -21.97 11.10
C VAL A 84 -7.70 -20.78 10.24
N LEU A 85 -8.96 -20.36 10.31
CA LEU A 85 -9.47 -19.19 9.59
C LEU A 85 -8.78 -17.90 10.05
N SER A 86 -8.69 -17.68 11.36
CA SER A 86 -7.99 -16.53 11.96
C SER A 86 -6.51 -16.52 11.59
N GLY A 87 -5.85 -17.68 11.62
CA GLY A 87 -4.46 -17.85 11.22
C GLY A 87 -4.24 -17.59 9.72
N GLY A 88 -5.17 -18.03 8.87
CA GLY A 88 -5.16 -17.74 7.43
C GLY A 88 -5.33 -16.24 7.14
N CYS A 89 -6.24 -15.56 7.83
CA CYS A 89 -6.39 -14.11 7.74
C CYS A 89 -5.13 -13.37 8.20
N LEU A 90 -4.53 -13.81 9.31
CA LEU A 90 -3.26 -13.26 9.78
C LEU A 90 -2.13 -13.48 8.76
N GLY A 91 -2.02 -14.69 8.20
CA GLY A 91 -1.04 -15.01 7.16
C GLY A 91 -1.21 -14.16 5.91
N ALA A 92 -2.45 -13.99 5.44
CA ALA A 92 -2.78 -13.11 4.31
C ALA A 92 -2.40 -11.64 4.61
N CYS A 93 -2.70 -11.16 5.81
CA CYS A 93 -2.31 -9.83 6.28
C CYS A 93 -0.78 -9.66 6.23
N VAL A 94 -0.02 -10.56 6.85
CA VAL A 94 1.46 -10.52 6.84
C VAL A 94 2.02 -10.61 5.41
N PHE A 95 1.43 -11.43 4.54
CA PHE A 95 1.86 -11.56 3.15
C PHE A 95 1.66 -10.28 2.35
N ILE A 96 0.51 -9.60 2.52
CA ILE A 96 0.22 -8.30 1.89
C ILE A 96 1.20 -7.24 2.41
N LEU A 97 1.48 -7.26 3.72
CA LEU A 97 2.37 -6.31 4.39
C LEU A 97 3.87 -6.66 4.26
N ARG A 98 4.25 -7.77 3.62
CA ARG A 98 5.65 -8.23 3.57
C ARG A 98 6.61 -7.17 3.03
N ASN A 99 6.14 -6.39 2.06
CA ASN A 99 6.92 -5.36 1.39
C ASN A 99 6.84 -3.99 2.10
N SER A 100 5.97 -3.88 3.10
CA SER A 100 5.75 -2.70 3.94
C SER A 100 6.33 -2.87 5.34
N GLY A 101 6.92 -4.03 5.67
CA GLY A 101 7.40 -4.37 7.01
C GLY A 101 8.45 -3.41 7.56
N GLU A 102 9.35 -2.89 6.71
CA GLU A 102 10.36 -1.90 7.09
C GLU A 102 9.76 -0.57 7.58
N ARG A 103 8.44 -0.39 7.42
CA ARG A 103 7.75 0.86 7.71
C ARG A 103 7.21 0.95 9.13
N PHE A 104 7.06 -0.21 9.77
CA PHE A 104 6.47 -0.33 11.10
C PHE A 104 7.56 -0.45 12.16
N ALA A 105 8.27 0.64 12.43
CA ALA A 105 9.14 0.72 13.59
C ALA A 105 8.29 0.63 14.88
N GLY A 106 8.72 -0.11 15.91
CA GLY A 106 7.93 -0.31 17.14
C GLY A 106 7.68 0.95 18.00
N HIS A 107 8.33 2.07 17.69
CA HIS A 107 8.28 3.31 18.48
C HIS A 107 7.88 4.53 17.64
N TRP A 108 7.33 5.56 18.30
CA TRP A 108 6.84 6.80 17.67
C TRP A 108 7.89 7.51 16.82
N ALA A 109 9.13 7.60 17.30
CA ALA A 109 10.21 8.26 16.56
C ALA A 109 10.53 7.54 15.25
N GLY A 110 10.63 6.21 15.25
CA GLY A 110 10.99 5.43 14.07
C GLY A 110 9.87 5.40 13.04
N THR A 111 8.61 5.50 13.46
CA THR A 111 7.49 5.62 12.52
C THR A 111 7.42 6.99 11.86
N ARG A 112 7.85 8.06 12.55
CA ARG A 112 8.00 9.38 11.92
C ARG A 112 9.14 9.38 10.90
N GLU A 113 10.27 8.79 11.26
CA GLU A 113 11.40 8.61 10.34
C GLU A 113 11.00 7.82 9.09
N SER A 114 10.30 6.70 9.28
CA SER A 114 9.85 5.86 8.16
C SER A 114 8.80 6.55 7.27
N ALA A 115 7.89 7.32 7.88
CA ALA A 115 6.94 8.14 7.15
C ALA A 115 7.67 9.20 6.31
N LEU A 116 8.65 9.91 6.88
CA LEU A 116 9.48 10.88 6.16
C LEU A 116 10.29 10.23 5.04
N ARG A 117 10.90 9.08 5.29
CA ARG A 117 11.66 8.31 4.28
C ARG A 117 10.77 7.90 3.11
N THR A 118 9.54 7.47 3.38
CA THR A 118 8.57 7.15 2.31
C THR A 118 8.24 8.40 1.50
N VAL A 119 7.90 9.52 2.16
CA VAL A 119 7.53 10.76 1.46
C VAL A 119 8.69 11.29 0.63
N ALA A 120 9.91 11.24 1.15
CA ALA A 120 11.13 11.62 0.44
C ALA A 120 11.37 10.74 -0.78
N ALA A 121 11.23 9.41 -0.65
CA ALA A 121 11.36 8.48 -1.76
C ALA A 121 10.34 8.78 -2.88
N LEU A 122 9.08 9.02 -2.52
CA LEU A 122 8.03 9.37 -3.50
C LEU A 122 8.34 10.69 -4.22
N ARG A 123 8.89 11.69 -3.53
CA ARG A 123 9.31 12.97 -4.14
C ARG A 123 10.48 12.80 -5.11
N ILE A 124 11.46 11.97 -4.76
CA ILE A 124 12.62 11.70 -5.62
C ILE A 124 12.17 10.98 -6.90
N ILE A 125 11.31 9.97 -6.79
CA ILE A 125 10.78 9.24 -7.95
C ILE A 125 10.03 10.19 -8.89
N ASP A 126 9.12 11.01 -8.36
CA ASP A 126 8.36 11.99 -9.14
C ASP A 126 9.27 12.99 -9.87
N ALA A 127 10.33 13.48 -9.20
CA ALA A 127 11.31 14.38 -9.81
C ALA A 127 12.11 13.70 -10.94
N VAL A 128 12.46 12.42 -10.78
CA VAL A 128 13.16 11.62 -11.79
C VAL A 128 12.26 11.32 -12.98
N GLU A 129 11.00 10.95 -12.74
CA GLU A 129 10.01 10.70 -13.79
C GLU A 129 9.76 11.98 -14.61
N LEU A 130 9.63 13.14 -13.95
CA LEU A 130 9.46 14.42 -14.63
C LEU A 130 10.69 14.79 -15.48
N ALA A 131 11.91 14.65 -14.92
CA ALA A 131 13.14 14.92 -15.65
C ALA A 131 13.30 14.00 -16.86
N HIS A 132 12.94 12.73 -16.72
CA HIS A 132 12.95 11.77 -17.83
C HIS A 132 11.93 12.14 -18.91
N ALA A 133 10.71 12.51 -18.53
CA ALA A 133 9.67 12.94 -19.47
C ALA A 133 10.08 14.21 -20.24
N MET A 134 10.69 15.19 -19.56
CA MET A 134 11.21 16.39 -20.21
C MET A 134 12.32 16.08 -21.22
N ASN A 135 13.28 15.22 -20.84
CA ASN A 135 14.35 14.80 -21.76
C ASN A 135 13.79 14.04 -22.98
N TYR A 136 12.78 13.20 -22.78
CA TYR A 136 12.12 12.49 -23.87
C TYR A 136 11.44 13.46 -24.85
N VAL A 137 10.68 14.44 -24.35
CA VAL A 137 10.01 15.47 -25.17
C VAL A 137 11.05 16.30 -25.92
N GLN A 138 12.10 16.75 -25.24
CA GLN A 138 13.15 17.56 -25.87
C GLN A 138 13.91 16.79 -26.96
N ALA A 139 14.18 15.50 -26.75
CA ALA A 139 14.74 14.63 -27.78
C ALA A 139 13.79 14.49 -28.98
N HIS A 140 12.48 14.32 -28.73
CA HIS A 140 11.47 14.21 -29.78
C HIS A 140 11.33 15.50 -30.60
N GLU A 141 11.36 16.66 -29.95
CA GLU A 141 11.34 17.97 -30.61
C GLU A 141 12.59 18.22 -31.45
N ALA A 142 13.77 17.82 -30.95
CA ALA A 142 15.02 17.90 -31.71
C ALA A 142 15.01 17.00 -32.95
N HIS A 143 14.42 15.80 -32.86
CA HIS A 143 14.24 14.92 -34.01
C HIS A 143 13.21 15.47 -35.01
N ALA A 144 12.10 16.04 -34.53
CA ALA A 144 11.07 16.65 -35.39
C ALA A 144 11.59 17.89 -36.13
N THR A 145 12.34 18.77 -35.45
CA THR A 145 12.96 19.95 -36.08
C THR A 145 14.06 19.57 -37.07
N ARG A 146 14.88 18.56 -36.75
CA ARG A 146 15.89 18.04 -37.69
C ARG A 146 15.26 17.40 -38.93
N SER A 147 14.17 16.65 -38.77
CA SER A 147 13.40 16.09 -39.90
C SER A 147 12.76 17.20 -40.74
N ARG A 148 12.21 18.25 -40.11
CA ARG A 148 11.57 19.37 -40.82
C ARG A 148 12.58 20.23 -41.56
N GLY A 149 13.75 20.47 -40.96
CA GLY A 149 14.87 21.17 -41.62
C GLY A 149 15.39 20.38 -42.84
N HIS A 150 15.49 19.05 -42.73
CA HIS A 150 15.92 18.21 -43.85
C HIS A 150 14.93 18.22 -45.03
N VAL A 151 13.62 18.30 -44.75
CA VAL A 151 12.58 18.41 -45.80
C VAL A 151 12.63 19.76 -46.50
N ILE A 152 12.88 20.86 -45.77
CA ILE A 152 12.98 22.20 -46.37
C ILE A 152 14.23 22.33 -47.24
N ASP A 153 15.38 21.80 -46.80
CA ASP A 153 16.60 21.80 -47.63
C ASP A 153 16.43 20.94 -48.89
N ALA A 154 15.71 19.82 -48.81
CA ALA A 154 15.39 18.99 -49.97
C ALA A 154 14.48 19.72 -50.98
N GLU A 155 13.44 20.42 -50.51
CA GLU A 155 12.56 21.24 -51.38
C GLU A 155 13.32 22.39 -52.04
N VAL A 156 14.17 23.11 -51.30
CA VAL A 156 14.94 24.25 -51.83
C VAL A 156 15.95 23.78 -52.89
N GLN A 157 16.49 22.56 -52.76
CA GLN A 157 17.41 21.98 -53.73
C GLN A 157 16.71 21.47 -55.00
N GLU A 158 15.43 21.07 -54.94
CA GLU A 158 14.63 20.72 -56.12
C GLU A 158 14.19 21.96 -56.92
N VAL A 159 13.82 23.06 -56.27
CA VAL A 159 13.37 24.30 -56.96
C VAL A 159 14.52 25.02 -57.71
N ARG A 160 15.79 24.70 -57.39
CA ARG A 160 16.97 25.31 -58.03
C ARG A 160 17.47 24.54 -59.27
N LYS A 161 16.86 23.41 -59.63
CA LYS A 161 17.16 22.68 -60.88
C LYS A 161 16.18 23.06 -61.99
#